data_AF-A0A7C2EMD1-F1
#
_entry.id   AF-A0A7C2EMD1-F1
#
_cell.length_a   1.000
_cell.length_b   1.000
_cell.length_c   1.000
_cell.angle_alpha   90.00
_cell.angle_beta   90.00
_cell.angle_gamma   90.00
#
_symmetry.space_group_name_H-M   'P 1'
#
loop_
_entity.id
_entity.type
_entity.pdbx_description
1 polymer ?
#
loop_
_entity_poly.entity_id
_entity_poly.type
_entity_poly.pdbx_seq_one_letter_code
_entity_poly.pdbx_strand_id
1 'polypeptide(L)'
;MVTSKSKYRALFLLVYVMAASAAALYAQDSTMREVGRRDTTAEMPDGEGKGLVLGACTGCHSLNSTVLQRKTAAGWGRTVRDMVARGAQLQTDEIDIVTSYLARSFGPGAPPLSTGEKPTGQIRQVAATPEDLPEGPAKEVILRSCTGCHGVDRITGTRKSEAGWQASVKDMIRLGAKLGAGETTATVAYLVKHFGNESPAGQQAMDPARMMRPAGPTRAADPAQSLPDAEGKGLILANCVQCHNLRYVTEIRKDTEGWRRTVNDMIARGTQITKEEAEIIVRYLGEHLTRR
;
A
#
# COMPACT_ATOMS: atom_id res chain seq x y z
N MET A 1 -15.35 53.28 44.54
CA MET A 1 -16.08 52.53 43.48
C MET A 1 -15.12 52.14 42.34
N VAL A 2 -14.21 51.18 42.53
CA VAL A 2 -13.31 50.68 41.45
C VAL A 2 -13.02 49.19 41.64
N THR A 3 -14.06 48.34 41.70
CA THR A 3 -13.85 46.87 41.83
C THR A 3 -14.81 46.02 41.00
N SER A 4 -15.82 46.65 40.38
CA SER A 4 -16.85 45.93 39.61
C SER A 4 -16.45 45.69 38.15
N LYS A 5 -15.91 46.70 37.45
CA LYS A 5 -15.55 46.62 36.01
C LYS A 5 -14.44 45.60 35.69
N SER A 6 -13.53 45.33 36.65
CA SER A 6 -12.43 44.37 36.48
C SER A 6 -12.94 42.92 36.48
N LYS A 7 -13.92 42.60 37.33
CA LYS A 7 -14.49 41.25 37.43
C LYS A 7 -15.26 40.85 36.17
N TYR A 8 -16.02 41.77 35.58
CA TYR A 8 -16.73 41.52 34.33
C TYR A 8 -15.81 41.40 33.11
N ARG A 9 -14.69 42.13 33.08
CA ARG A 9 -13.68 41.99 32.02
C ARG A 9 -12.97 40.63 32.07
N ALA A 10 -12.63 40.15 33.27
CA ALA A 10 -12.05 38.82 33.44
C ALA A 10 -13.04 37.71 33.06
N LEU A 11 -14.32 37.87 33.41
CA LEU A 11 -15.37 36.90 33.07
C LEU A 11 -15.64 36.87 31.55
N PHE A 12 -15.70 38.02 30.89
CA PHE A 12 -15.87 38.10 29.43
C PHE A 12 -14.68 37.51 28.67
N LEU A 13 -13.45 37.76 29.14
CA LEU A 13 -12.25 37.16 28.55
C LEU A 13 -12.24 35.63 28.71
N LEU A 14 -12.66 35.10 29.87
CA LEU A 14 -12.77 33.66 30.08
C LEU A 14 -13.82 33.01 29.18
N VAL A 15 -15.01 33.61 29.05
CA VAL A 15 -16.07 33.08 28.17
C VAL A 15 -15.64 33.16 26.71
N TYR A 16 -14.97 34.23 26.29
CA TYR A 16 -14.47 34.37 24.92
C TYR A 16 -13.37 33.36 24.59
N VAL A 17 -12.42 33.12 25.52
CA VAL A 17 -11.37 32.10 25.35
C VAL A 17 -11.98 30.70 25.31
N MET A 18 -12.99 30.39 26.13
CA MET A 18 -13.68 29.10 26.10
C MET A 18 -14.46 28.89 24.80
N ALA A 19 -15.14 29.92 24.29
CA ALA A 19 -15.87 29.85 23.01
C ALA A 19 -14.92 29.72 21.80
N ALA A 20 -13.80 30.44 21.79
CA ALA A 20 -12.78 30.32 20.75
C ALA A 20 -12.10 28.93 20.76
N SER A 21 -11.92 28.35 21.95
CA SER A 21 -11.36 26.99 22.11
C SER A 21 -12.33 25.92 21.60
N ALA A 22 -13.64 26.08 21.86
CA ALA A 22 -14.67 25.18 21.34
C ALA A 22 -14.79 25.23 19.81
N ALA A 23 -14.67 26.41 19.19
CA ALA A 23 -14.67 26.57 17.74
C ALA A 23 -13.43 25.96 17.08
N ALA A 24 -12.25 26.08 17.72
CA ALA A 24 -11.01 25.45 17.26
C ALA A 24 -11.07 23.91 17.36
N LEU A 25 -11.66 23.37 18.43
CA LEU A 25 -11.90 21.93 18.59
C LEU A 25 -12.92 21.39 17.56
N TYR A 26 -13.97 22.16 17.25
CA TYR A 26 -14.95 21.78 16.21
C TYR A 26 -14.36 21.82 14.79
N ALA A 27 -13.49 22.78 14.48
CA ALA A 27 -12.78 22.86 13.20
C ALA A 27 -11.70 21.77 13.03
N GLN A 28 -11.17 21.24 14.14
CA GLN A 28 -10.26 20.09 14.12
C GLN A 28 -10.98 18.76 13.87
N ASP A 29 -12.24 18.59 14.29
CA ASP A 29 -13.02 17.37 14.01
C ASP A 29 -13.44 17.25 12.53
N SER A 30 -13.80 18.38 11.90
CA SER A 30 -14.25 18.39 10.49
C SER A 30 -13.12 18.03 9.51
N THR A 31 -11.89 18.45 9.79
CA THR A 31 -10.72 18.13 8.95
C THR A 31 -10.29 16.66 9.05
N MET A 32 -10.56 15.99 10.18
CA MET A 32 -10.24 14.57 10.38
C MET A 32 -11.21 13.61 9.68
N ARG A 33 -12.45 14.05 9.40
CA ARG A 33 -13.43 13.24 8.65
C ARG A 33 -13.13 13.18 7.14
N GLU A 34 -12.45 14.18 6.59
CA GLU A 34 -12.16 14.27 5.15
C GLU A 34 -10.90 13.47 4.74
N VAL A 35 -9.93 13.33 5.65
CA VAL A 35 -8.62 12.70 5.36
C VAL A 35 -8.67 11.15 5.46
N GLY A 36 -9.78 10.57 5.91
CA GLY A 36 -9.93 9.12 6.14
C GLY A 36 -10.57 8.30 5.01
N ARG A 37 -11.12 8.90 3.95
CA ARG A 37 -11.79 8.14 2.89
C ARG A 37 -11.71 8.86 1.55
N ARG A 38 -10.59 8.71 0.82
CA ARG A 38 -10.65 8.96 -0.63
C ARG A 38 -11.68 8.02 -1.22
N ASP A 39 -12.79 8.59 -1.66
CA ASP A 39 -13.86 7.88 -2.32
C ASP A 39 -13.54 7.83 -3.82
N THR A 40 -12.74 6.83 -4.21
CA THR A 40 -12.32 6.64 -5.62
C THR A 40 -13.49 6.28 -6.56
N THR A 41 -14.68 6.12 -5.99
CA THR A 41 -15.96 5.92 -6.67
C THR A 41 -16.23 7.03 -7.72
N ALA A 42 -15.85 8.28 -7.43
CA ALA A 42 -15.99 9.39 -8.37
C ALA A 42 -15.00 9.32 -9.55
N GLU A 43 -13.87 8.62 -9.37
CA GLU A 43 -12.76 8.56 -10.33
C GLU A 43 -12.91 7.39 -11.33
N MET A 44 -13.95 6.56 -11.18
CA MET A 44 -14.20 5.42 -12.08
C MET A 44 -14.51 5.89 -13.51
N PRO A 45 -13.96 5.24 -14.56
CA PRO A 45 -14.23 5.61 -15.95
C PRO A 45 -15.72 5.62 -16.28
N ASP A 46 -16.17 6.61 -17.02
CA ASP A 46 -17.56 6.64 -17.49
C ASP A 46 -17.85 5.49 -18.44
N GLY A 47 -19.07 4.95 -18.37
CA GLY A 47 -19.50 3.88 -19.26
C GLY A 47 -20.74 3.15 -18.76
N GLU A 48 -21.36 2.42 -19.68
CA GLU A 48 -22.44 1.49 -19.39
C GLU A 48 -21.98 0.47 -18.34
N GLY A 49 -22.69 0.42 -17.21
CA GLY A 49 -22.37 -0.40 -16.04
C GLY A 49 -21.81 0.37 -14.83
N LYS A 50 -21.30 1.60 -15.00
CA LYS A 50 -20.83 2.43 -13.87
C LYS A 50 -21.96 2.63 -12.84
N GLY A 51 -23.14 3.06 -13.29
CA GLY A 51 -24.29 3.30 -12.41
C GLY A 51 -24.72 2.06 -11.62
N LEU A 52 -24.69 0.88 -12.24
CA LEU A 52 -25.00 -0.39 -11.58
C LEU A 52 -23.97 -0.74 -10.50
N VAL A 53 -22.68 -0.55 -10.77
CA VAL A 53 -21.62 -0.75 -9.76
C VAL A 53 -21.80 0.21 -8.58
N LEU A 54 -22.10 1.48 -8.88
CA LEU A 54 -22.31 2.49 -7.84
C LEU A 54 -23.51 2.13 -6.95
N GLY A 55 -24.63 1.74 -7.55
CA GLY A 55 -25.85 1.38 -6.83
C GLY A 55 -25.75 0.08 -6.03
N ALA A 56 -25.16 -0.97 -6.62
CA ALA A 56 -25.18 -2.31 -6.02
C ALA A 56 -24.05 -2.56 -5.00
N CYS A 57 -22.89 -1.91 -5.17
CA CYS A 57 -21.68 -2.29 -4.43
C CYS A 57 -21.32 -1.34 -3.28
N THR A 58 -21.72 -0.06 -3.37
CA THR A 58 -21.31 0.95 -2.38
C THR A 58 -22.10 0.93 -1.08
N GLY A 59 -23.20 0.16 -1.03
CA GLY A 59 -24.04 0.03 0.16
C GLY A 59 -23.39 -0.71 1.33
N CYS A 60 -22.37 -1.53 1.07
CA CYS A 60 -21.72 -2.36 2.11
C CYS A 60 -20.23 -2.05 2.32
N HIS A 61 -19.51 -1.61 1.28
CA HIS A 61 -18.08 -1.30 1.36
C HIS A 61 -17.68 -0.22 0.33
N SER A 62 -16.49 0.38 0.48
CA SER A 62 -15.97 1.27 -0.56
C SER A 62 -15.43 0.48 -1.76
N LEU A 63 -15.32 1.15 -2.91
CA LEU A 63 -14.78 0.56 -4.14
C LEU A 63 -13.25 0.70 -4.26
N ASN A 64 -12.57 1.13 -3.21
CA ASN A 64 -11.14 1.41 -3.24
C ASN A 64 -10.31 0.18 -3.62
N SER A 65 -10.68 -1.02 -3.16
CA SER A 65 -10.02 -2.26 -3.61
C SER A 65 -10.43 -2.65 -5.02
N THR A 66 -11.66 -2.37 -5.43
CA THR A 66 -12.17 -2.70 -6.78
C THR A 66 -11.40 -1.95 -7.85
N VAL A 67 -11.21 -0.63 -7.70
CA VAL A 67 -10.56 0.20 -8.73
C VAL A 67 -9.05 -0.06 -8.88
N LEU A 68 -8.43 -0.65 -7.87
CA LEU A 68 -7.02 -1.05 -7.88
C LEU A 68 -6.79 -2.40 -8.58
N GLN A 69 -7.83 -3.22 -8.71
CA GLN A 69 -7.70 -4.54 -9.30
C GLN A 69 -7.61 -4.48 -10.82
N ARG A 70 -6.92 -5.47 -11.39
CA ARG A 70 -6.79 -5.66 -12.83
C ARG A 70 -7.13 -7.12 -13.14
N LYS A 71 -8.34 -7.40 -13.63
CA LYS A 71 -8.81 -8.79 -13.86
C LYS A 71 -9.37 -8.96 -15.26
N THR A 72 -9.30 -10.19 -15.78
CA THR A 72 -10.01 -10.58 -16.99
C THR A 72 -11.53 -10.54 -16.78
N ALA A 73 -12.32 -10.55 -17.86
CA ALA A 73 -13.78 -10.63 -17.77
C ALA A 73 -14.25 -11.85 -16.95
N ALA A 74 -13.61 -13.01 -17.14
CA ALA A 74 -13.90 -14.20 -16.33
C ALA A 74 -13.59 -13.98 -14.83
N GLY A 75 -12.50 -13.27 -14.52
CA GLY A 75 -12.15 -12.89 -13.15
C GLY A 75 -13.17 -11.95 -12.52
N TRP A 76 -13.56 -10.90 -13.24
CA TRP A 76 -14.59 -9.97 -12.79
C TRP A 76 -15.95 -10.64 -12.60
N GLY A 77 -16.36 -11.52 -13.52
CA GLY A 77 -17.61 -12.25 -13.39
C GLY A 77 -17.67 -13.13 -12.13
N ARG A 78 -16.54 -13.73 -11.72
CA ARG A 78 -16.46 -14.44 -10.44
C ARG A 78 -16.64 -13.51 -9.25
N THR A 79 -15.97 -12.36 -9.25
CA THR A 79 -16.10 -11.35 -8.18
C THR A 79 -17.54 -10.84 -8.07
N VAL A 80 -18.18 -10.50 -9.17
CA VAL A 80 -19.57 -10.01 -9.18
C VAL A 80 -20.51 -11.08 -8.63
N ARG A 81 -20.40 -12.33 -9.07
CA ARG A 81 -21.20 -13.44 -8.55
C ARG A 81 -20.98 -13.71 -7.06
N ASP A 82 -19.74 -13.59 -6.56
CA ASP A 82 -19.46 -13.71 -5.13
C ASP A 82 -20.12 -12.58 -4.33
N MET A 83 -20.16 -11.36 -4.86
CA MET A 83 -20.86 -10.25 -4.22
C MET A 83 -22.38 -10.44 -4.22
N VAL A 84 -22.97 -10.94 -5.31
CA VAL A 84 -24.40 -11.29 -5.37
C VAL A 84 -24.73 -12.39 -4.35
N ALA A 85 -23.90 -13.43 -4.26
CA ALA A 85 -24.06 -14.48 -3.25
C ALA A 85 -23.98 -13.96 -1.80
N ARG A 86 -23.33 -12.80 -1.59
CA ARG A 86 -23.24 -12.10 -0.29
C ARG A 86 -24.32 -11.03 -0.09
N GLY A 87 -25.26 -10.88 -1.03
CA GLY A 87 -26.42 -9.99 -0.91
C GLY A 87 -26.35 -8.72 -1.75
N ALA A 88 -25.37 -8.54 -2.64
CA ALA A 88 -25.41 -7.46 -3.62
C ALA A 88 -26.63 -7.60 -4.54
N GLN A 89 -27.39 -6.52 -4.69
CA GLN A 89 -28.63 -6.53 -5.47
C GLN A 89 -28.32 -6.27 -6.94
N LEU A 90 -28.11 -7.36 -7.71
CA LEU A 90 -27.96 -7.33 -9.17
C LEU A 90 -28.80 -8.45 -9.79
N GLN A 91 -29.51 -8.13 -10.86
CA GLN A 91 -30.23 -9.08 -11.70
C GLN A 91 -29.26 -9.85 -12.60
N THR A 92 -29.74 -10.97 -13.18
CA THR A 92 -28.88 -11.89 -13.95
C THR A 92 -28.29 -11.23 -15.20
N ASP A 93 -29.05 -10.39 -15.88
CA ASP A 93 -28.63 -9.60 -17.04
C ASP A 93 -27.71 -8.42 -16.64
N GLU A 94 -27.93 -7.82 -15.47
CA GLU A 94 -27.06 -6.77 -14.93
C GLU A 94 -25.66 -7.28 -14.57
N ILE A 95 -25.51 -8.55 -14.17
CA ILE A 95 -24.21 -9.18 -13.87
C ILE A 95 -23.28 -9.09 -15.08
N ASP A 96 -23.79 -9.35 -16.29
CA ASP A 96 -22.98 -9.33 -17.50
C ASP A 96 -22.61 -7.90 -17.91
N ILE A 97 -23.51 -6.94 -17.71
CA ILE A 97 -23.25 -5.50 -17.93
C ILE A 97 -22.16 -5.01 -16.98
N VAL A 98 -22.28 -5.30 -15.68
CA VAL A 98 -21.30 -4.94 -14.66
C VAL A 98 -19.95 -5.62 -14.91
N THR A 99 -19.97 -6.92 -15.24
CA THR A 99 -18.74 -7.68 -15.54
C THR A 99 -18.01 -7.08 -16.74
N SER A 100 -18.75 -6.76 -17.80
CA SER A 100 -18.19 -6.15 -19.01
C SER A 100 -17.62 -4.77 -18.72
N TYR A 101 -18.33 -3.95 -17.94
CA TYR A 101 -17.83 -2.65 -17.50
C TYR A 101 -16.52 -2.77 -16.70
N LEU A 102 -16.48 -3.62 -15.68
CA LEU A 102 -15.28 -3.80 -14.86
C LEU A 102 -14.12 -4.37 -15.68
N ALA A 103 -14.38 -5.25 -16.63
CA ALA A 103 -13.34 -5.79 -17.53
C ALA A 103 -12.79 -4.75 -18.50
N ARG A 104 -13.64 -3.85 -19.02
CA ARG A 104 -13.19 -2.74 -19.88
C ARG A 104 -12.42 -1.70 -19.08
N SER A 105 -12.96 -1.28 -17.94
CA SER A 105 -12.44 -0.18 -17.13
C SER A 105 -11.24 -0.59 -16.27
N PHE A 106 -11.16 -1.87 -15.88
CA PHE A 106 -10.19 -2.42 -14.93
C PHE A 106 -9.68 -3.81 -15.39
N GLY A 107 -9.53 -3.99 -16.70
CA GLY A 107 -8.92 -5.18 -17.32
C GLY A 107 -7.39 -5.25 -17.12
N PRO A 108 -6.71 -6.35 -17.47
CA PRO A 108 -5.26 -6.50 -17.29
C PRO A 108 -4.40 -5.44 -18.00
N GLY A 109 -4.94 -4.79 -19.04
CA GLY A 109 -4.30 -3.68 -19.77
C GLY A 109 -4.94 -2.31 -19.56
N ALA A 110 -5.83 -2.16 -18.57
CA ALA A 110 -6.50 -0.89 -18.34
C ALA A 110 -5.53 0.15 -17.75
N PRO A 111 -5.56 1.41 -18.25
CA PRO A 111 -4.69 2.47 -17.76
C PRO A 111 -4.90 2.75 -16.25
N PRO A 112 -3.93 3.39 -15.57
CA PRO A 112 -4.14 3.89 -14.21
C PRO A 112 -5.35 4.83 -14.14
N LEU A 113 -6.01 4.90 -12.98
CA LEU A 113 -7.06 5.90 -12.78
C LEU A 113 -6.47 7.30 -13.01
N SER A 114 -7.02 8.01 -13.98
CA SER A 114 -6.72 9.43 -14.15
C SER A 114 -7.37 10.17 -12.99
N THR A 115 -6.59 10.49 -11.96
CA THR A 115 -7.01 11.51 -10.99
C THR A 115 -7.25 12.77 -11.81
N GLY A 116 -8.50 13.23 -11.90
CA GLY A 116 -8.90 14.39 -12.72
C GLY A 116 -8.26 15.73 -12.31
N GLU A 117 -7.15 15.71 -11.56
CA GLU A 117 -6.37 16.86 -11.14
C GLU A 117 -5.34 17.21 -12.22
N LYS A 118 -5.52 18.34 -12.91
CA LYS A 118 -4.38 19.02 -13.52
C LYS A 118 -3.44 19.44 -12.38
N PRO A 119 -2.15 19.09 -12.38
CA PRO A 119 -1.27 19.41 -11.26
C PRO A 119 -0.97 20.92 -11.25
N THR A 120 -1.78 21.67 -10.50
CA THR A 120 -1.44 23.02 -10.05
C THR A 120 -1.00 22.94 -8.60
N GLY A 121 0.30 22.75 -8.39
CA GLY A 121 0.89 22.87 -7.05
C GLY A 121 1.98 21.84 -6.78
N GLN A 122 3.21 22.33 -6.64
CA GLN A 122 4.41 21.55 -6.40
C GLN A 122 4.35 20.74 -5.08
N ILE A 123 4.37 19.42 -5.20
CA ILE A 123 5.38 18.62 -4.49
C ILE A 123 6.11 17.85 -5.58
N ARG A 124 7.30 18.31 -5.96
CA ARG A 124 8.21 17.48 -6.77
C ARG A 124 8.62 16.31 -5.89
N GLN A 125 7.93 15.18 -6.00
CA GLN A 125 8.62 13.91 -5.81
C GLN A 125 9.61 13.86 -6.98
N VAL A 126 10.85 14.24 -6.70
CA VAL A 126 11.95 14.04 -7.65
C VAL A 126 12.10 12.53 -7.75
N ALA A 127 11.62 11.95 -8.83
CA ALA A 127 11.83 10.53 -9.09
C ALA A 127 13.34 10.28 -9.10
N ALA A 128 13.80 9.31 -8.31
CA ALA A 128 15.22 9.00 -8.24
C ALA A 128 15.71 8.55 -9.62
N THR A 129 16.84 9.09 -10.06
CA THR A 129 17.41 8.83 -11.38
C THR A 129 18.59 7.85 -11.27
N PRO A 130 19.05 7.24 -12.38
CA PRO A 130 20.23 6.37 -12.39
C PRO A 130 21.48 6.95 -11.71
N GLU A 131 21.61 8.28 -11.70
CA GLU A 131 22.68 9.04 -11.07
C GLU A 131 22.65 8.96 -9.53
N ASP A 132 21.49 8.67 -8.92
CA ASP A 132 21.34 8.53 -7.48
C ASP A 132 21.89 7.19 -6.94
N LEU A 133 22.31 6.28 -7.82
CA LEU A 133 23.04 5.06 -7.43
C LEU A 133 24.55 5.36 -7.32
N PRO A 134 25.17 5.10 -6.14
CA PRO A 134 26.62 5.24 -5.95
C PRO A 134 27.44 4.46 -6.99
N GLU A 135 28.61 4.96 -7.35
CA GLU A 135 29.50 4.23 -8.26
C GLU A 135 29.92 2.88 -7.67
N GLY A 136 29.97 1.85 -8.52
CA GLY A 136 30.41 0.52 -8.11
C GLY A 136 30.04 -0.59 -9.09
N PRO A 137 30.65 -1.78 -8.96
CA PRO A 137 30.58 -2.85 -9.96
C PRO A 137 29.18 -3.44 -10.18
N ALA A 138 28.22 -3.18 -9.29
CA ALA A 138 26.84 -3.64 -9.44
C ALA A 138 25.86 -2.54 -9.87
N LYS A 139 26.31 -1.29 -10.08
CA LYS A 139 25.46 -0.19 -10.53
C LYS A 139 24.86 -0.52 -11.90
N GLU A 140 25.69 -0.92 -12.86
CA GLU A 140 25.27 -1.29 -14.22
C GLU A 140 24.37 -2.53 -14.20
N VAL A 141 24.63 -3.49 -13.29
CA VAL A 141 23.80 -4.67 -13.10
C VAL A 141 22.39 -4.27 -12.63
N ILE A 142 22.29 -3.36 -11.65
CA ILE A 142 21.02 -2.85 -11.13
C ILE A 142 20.27 -2.07 -12.22
N LEU A 143 20.95 -1.18 -12.94
CA LEU A 143 20.34 -0.41 -14.01
C LEU A 143 19.79 -1.32 -15.11
N ARG A 144 20.57 -2.31 -15.54
CA ARG A 144 20.15 -3.26 -16.58
C ARG A 144 19.01 -4.19 -16.12
N SER A 145 19.03 -4.65 -14.87
CA SER A 145 18.23 -5.79 -14.44
C SER A 145 17.04 -5.45 -13.55
N CYS A 146 17.03 -4.27 -12.92
CA CYS A 146 16.01 -3.88 -11.95
C CYS A 146 15.11 -2.74 -12.44
N THR A 147 15.55 -1.94 -13.41
CA THR A 147 14.82 -0.73 -13.84
C THR A 147 13.76 -0.98 -14.92
N GLY A 148 13.67 -2.21 -15.44
CA GLY A 148 12.70 -2.58 -16.47
C GLY A 148 11.24 -2.56 -16.00
N CYS A 149 10.99 -2.66 -14.68
CA CYS A 149 9.64 -2.75 -14.12
C CYS A 149 9.29 -1.60 -13.17
N HIS A 150 10.27 -1.04 -12.43
CA HIS A 150 10.08 0.05 -11.49
C HIS A 150 11.35 0.91 -11.37
N GLY A 151 11.23 2.13 -10.86
CA GLY A 151 12.37 3.02 -10.68
C GLY A 151 13.34 2.58 -9.59
N VAL A 152 14.51 3.22 -9.56
CA VAL A 152 15.54 2.99 -8.53
C VAL A 152 15.18 3.67 -7.19
N ASP A 153 14.09 4.42 -7.15
CA ASP A 153 13.52 5.02 -5.92
C ASP A 153 13.23 3.96 -4.85
N ARG A 154 12.86 2.74 -5.28
CA ARG A 154 12.66 1.59 -4.39
C ARG A 154 13.95 1.15 -3.69
N ILE A 155 15.10 1.39 -4.30
CA ILE A 155 16.42 1.09 -3.74
C ILE A 155 16.90 2.28 -2.91
N THR A 156 16.97 3.46 -3.52
CA THR A 156 17.56 4.67 -2.90
C THR A 156 16.78 5.14 -1.67
N GLY A 157 15.46 4.91 -1.65
CA GLY A 157 14.59 5.21 -0.52
C GLY A 157 14.54 4.17 0.60
N THR A 158 15.18 3.00 0.42
CA THR A 158 15.06 1.89 1.37
C THR A 158 16.37 1.59 2.08
N ARG A 159 16.29 1.20 3.36
CA ARG A 159 17.42 0.66 4.12
C ARG A 159 17.04 -0.72 4.65
N LYS A 160 17.94 -1.71 4.49
CA LYS A 160 17.72 -3.09 4.94
C LYS A 160 18.98 -3.69 5.55
N SER A 161 18.81 -4.76 6.31
CA SER A 161 19.93 -5.64 6.66
C SER A 161 20.43 -6.41 5.42
N GLU A 162 21.58 -7.07 5.54
CA GLU A 162 22.06 -7.98 4.49
C GLU A 162 21.05 -9.07 4.15
N ALA A 163 20.50 -9.73 5.17
CA ALA A 163 19.44 -10.72 4.98
C ALA A 163 18.22 -10.12 4.24
N GLY A 164 17.84 -8.88 4.57
CA GLY A 164 16.73 -8.19 3.91
C GLY A 164 17.01 -7.85 2.45
N TRP A 165 18.24 -7.45 2.11
CA TRP A 165 18.64 -7.22 0.72
C TRP A 165 18.74 -8.53 -0.07
N GLN A 166 19.31 -9.58 0.51
CA GLN A 166 19.34 -10.92 -0.08
C GLN A 166 17.94 -11.43 -0.41
N ALA A 167 17.01 -11.32 0.55
CA ALA A 167 15.61 -11.68 0.34
C ALA A 167 14.96 -10.86 -0.78
N SER A 168 15.16 -9.54 -0.76
CA SER A 168 14.57 -8.64 -1.76
C SER A 168 15.06 -8.95 -3.18
N VAL A 169 16.36 -9.19 -3.36
CA VAL A 169 16.95 -9.57 -4.66
C VAL A 169 16.41 -10.92 -5.14
N LYS A 170 16.33 -11.93 -4.25
CA LYS A 170 15.72 -13.23 -4.59
C LYS A 170 14.27 -13.10 -5.03
N ASP A 171 13.48 -12.27 -4.34
CA ASP A 171 12.09 -12.01 -4.71
C ASP A 171 11.99 -11.34 -6.09
N MET A 172 12.87 -10.39 -6.41
CA MET A 172 12.89 -9.77 -7.74
C MET A 172 13.27 -10.76 -8.85
N ILE A 173 14.22 -11.67 -8.59
CA ILE A 173 14.59 -12.74 -9.55
C ILE A 173 13.38 -13.63 -9.85
N ARG A 174 12.61 -14.02 -8.81
CA ARG A 174 11.37 -14.79 -8.98
C ARG A 174 10.32 -14.03 -9.78
N LEU A 175 10.19 -12.73 -9.54
CA LEU A 175 9.29 -11.85 -10.28
C LEU A 175 9.79 -11.50 -11.69
N GLY A 176 10.91 -12.09 -12.14
CA GLY A 176 11.37 -12.01 -13.53
C GLY A 176 12.64 -11.19 -13.76
N ALA A 177 13.29 -10.65 -12.70
CA ALA A 177 14.57 -9.99 -12.84
C ALA A 177 15.65 -11.00 -13.28
N LYS A 178 16.40 -10.67 -14.33
CA LYS A 178 17.39 -11.56 -14.94
C LYS A 178 18.78 -11.28 -14.35
N LEU A 179 19.11 -11.96 -13.25
CA LEU A 179 20.44 -11.93 -12.63
C LEU A 179 21.01 -13.34 -12.51
N GLY A 180 22.28 -13.52 -12.90
CA GLY A 180 23.03 -14.75 -12.63
C GLY A 180 23.46 -14.87 -11.14
N ALA A 181 23.96 -16.02 -10.72
CA ALA A 181 24.38 -16.26 -9.34
C ALA A 181 25.52 -15.30 -8.90
N GLY A 182 26.54 -15.10 -9.73
CA GLY A 182 27.64 -14.16 -9.45
C GLY A 182 27.19 -12.70 -9.39
N GLU A 183 26.28 -12.31 -10.29
CA GLU A 183 25.68 -10.96 -10.30
C GLU A 183 24.81 -10.73 -9.07
N THR A 184 24.06 -11.76 -8.65
CA THR A 184 23.24 -11.72 -7.44
C THR A 184 24.09 -11.39 -6.21
N THR A 185 25.21 -12.10 -6.02
CA THR A 185 26.13 -11.84 -4.90
C THR A 185 26.70 -10.43 -4.97
N ALA A 186 27.14 -9.98 -6.15
CA ALA A 186 27.68 -8.63 -6.33
C ALA A 186 26.64 -7.54 -6.06
N THR A 187 25.40 -7.72 -6.53
CA THR A 187 24.28 -6.80 -6.29
C THR A 187 23.93 -6.72 -4.81
N VAL A 188 23.84 -7.85 -4.11
CA VAL A 188 23.58 -7.85 -2.66
C VAL A 188 24.69 -7.11 -1.91
N ALA A 189 25.96 -7.42 -2.17
CA ALA A 189 27.08 -6.78 -1.49
C ALA A 189 27.08 -5.26 -1.70
N TYR A 190 26.78 -4.81 -2.91
CA TYR A 190 26.62 -3.39 -3.23
C TYR A 190 25.44 -2.75 -2.49
N LEU A 191 24.26 -3.40 -2.49
CA LEU A 191 23.08 -2.88 -1.81
C LEU A 191 23.28 -2.78 -0.30
N VAL A 192 23.97 -3.74 0.33
CA VAL A 192 24.34 -3.68 1.75
C VAL A 192 25.31 -2.54 2.02
N LYS A 193 26.36 -2.42 1.20
CA LYS A 193 27.37 -1.36 1.38
C LYS A 193 26.76 0.04 1.32
N HIS A 194 25.86 0.28 0.37
CA HIS A 194 25.35 1.62 0.09
C HIS A 194 24.00 1.92 0.74
N PHE A 195 23.16 0.91 0.90
CA PHE A 195 21.78 1.03 1.39
C PHE A 195 21.49 0.06 2.55
N GLY A 196 22.52 -0.47 3.21
CA GLY A 196 22.40 -1.20 4.45
C GLY A 196 21.93 -0.31 5.61
N ASN A 197 21.38 -0.91 6.67
CA ASN A 197 21.07 -0.17 7.92
C ASN A 197 22.32 0.52 8.50
N GLU A 198 23.48 -0.12 8.34
CA GLU A 198 24.78 0.38 8.79
C GLU A 198 25.49 1.29 7.76
N SER A 199 24.89 1.54 6.58
CA SER A 199 25.52 2.42 5.59
C SER A 199 25.50 3.87 6.08
N PRO A 200 26.36 4.77 5.58
CA PRO A 200 26.29 6.19 5.94
C PRO A 200 24.90 6.80 5.74
N ALA A 201 24.20 6.36 4.69
CA ALA A 201 22.84 6.77 4.40
C ALA A 201 21.79 6.06 5.29
N GLY A 202 22.10 4.88 5.83
CA GLY A 202 21.30 4.17 6.84
C GLY A 202 21.42 4.81 8.22
N GLN A 203 22.65 5.11 8.66
CA GLN A 203 22.95 5.81 9.90
C GLN A 203 22.33 7.21 9.94
N GLN A 204 22.37 7.96 8.82
CA GLN A 204 21.69 9.27 8.70
C GLN A 204 20.16 9.18 8.70
N ALA A 205 19.59 8.04 8.32
CA ALA A 205 18.15 7.79 8.42
C ALA A 205 17.76 7.35 9.85
N MET A 206 18.69 6.69 10.56
CA MET A 206 18.51 6.21 11.93
C MET A 206 18.91 7.23 13.01
N ASP A 207 19.32 8.44 12.61
CA ASP A 207 19.62 9.55 13.51
C ASP A 207 18.40 9.90 14.40
N PRO A 208 18.50 9.79 15.74
CA PRO A 208 17.42 10.11 16.66
C PRO A 208 16.85 11.52 16.48
N ALA A 209 17.69 12.49 16.10
CA ALA A 209 17.27 13.87 15.86
C ALA A 209 16.36 14.00 14.63
N ARG A 210 16.53 13.12 13.64
CA ARG A 210 15.70 13.08 12.44
C ARG A 210 14.41 12.30 12.67
N MET A 211 14.44 11.24 13.48
CA MET A 211 13.24 10.50 13.88
C MET A 211 12.29 11.34 14.75
N MET A 212 12.82 12.30 15.51
CA MET A 212 12.05 13.16 16.43
C MET A 212 11.48 14.44 15.77
N ARG A 213 11.74 14.68 14.47
CA ARG A 213 11.08 15.79 13.76
C ARG A 213 9.59 15.47 13.59
N PRO A 214 8.67 16.45 13.78
CA PRO A 214 7.25 16.20 13.63
C PRO A 214 6.97 15.77 12.18
N ALA A 215 6.64 14.49 12.02
CA ALA A 215 6.06 14.00 10.78
C ALA A 215 4.77 14.78 10.54
N GLY A 216 4.51 15.16 9.28
CA GLY A 216 3.16 15.57 8.86
C GLY A 216 2.12 14.51 9.25
N PRO A 217 0.81 14.78 9.07
CA PRO A 217 -0.27 13.95 9.60
C PRO A 217 0.04 12.47 9.41
N THR A 218 0.18 11.76 10.53
CA THR A 218 0.68 10.40 10.59
C THR A 218 -0.32 9.52 9.85
N ARG A 219 -0.02 9.17 8.59
CA ARG A 219 -0.64 7.99 8.00
C ARG A 219 -0.33 6.84 8.96
N ALA A 220 -1.36 6.10 9.37
CA ALA A 220 -1.15 4.83 10.04
C ALA A 220 -0.08 4.06 9.25
N ALA A 221 0.98 3.62 9.93
CA ALA A 221 2.09 2.95 9.27
C ALA A 221 1.55 1.84 8.36
N ASP A 222 1.95 1.85 7.09
CA ASP A 222 1.49 0.86 6.12
C ASP A 222 1.80 -0.53 6.68
N PRO A 223 0.79 -1.41 6.89
CA PRO A 223 1.04 -2.76 7.42
C PRO A 223 2.03 -3.57 6.55
N ALA A 224 2.20 -3.22 5.28
CA ALA A 224 3.26 -3.78 4.43
C ALA A 224 4.68 -3.50 4.95
N GLN A 225 4.89 -2.35 5.59
CA GLN A 225 6.20 -1.92 6.08
C GLN A 225 6.58 -2.59 7.40
N SER A 226 5.61 -3.06 8.20
CA SER A 226 5.85 -3.70 9.50
C SER A 226 6.23 -5.18 9.41
N LEU A 227 6.13 -5.79 8.23
CA LEU A 227 6.56 -7.17 7.99
C LEU A 227 8.09 -7.32 8.14
N PRO A 228 8.59 -8.33 8.88
CA PRO A 228 10.03 -8.59 8.99
C PRO A 228 10.72 -8.78 7.65
N ASP A 229 11.93 -8.24 7.49
CA ASP A 229 12.71 -8.41 6.27
C ASP A 229 13.28 -9.83 6.17
N ALA A 230 12.58 -10.71 5.44
CA ALA A 230 13.00 -12.07 5.14
C ALA A 230 12.41 -12.55 3.81
N GLU A 231 12.87 -13.71 3.35
CA GLU A 231 12.44 -14.34 2.10
C GLU A 231 10.93 -14.62 2.12
N GLY A 232 10.19 -14.12 1.13
CA GLY A 232 8.73 -14.24 1.06
C GLY A 232 7.98 -12.95 1.39
N LYS A 233 8.63 -11.96 2.03
CA LYS A 233 8.02 -10.62 2.20
C LYS A 233 7.66 -10.00 0.85
N GLY A 234 8.55 -10.07 -0.14
CA GLY A 234 8.27 -9.53 -1.48
C GLY A 234 7.12 -10.25 -2.18
N LEU A 235 6.96 -11.56 -1.98
CA LEU A 235 5.81 -12.31 -2.49
C LEU A 235 4.50 -11.87 -1.84
N ILE A 236 4.49 -11.60 -0.53
CA ILE A 236 3.33 -11.06 0.17
C ILE A 236 2.98 -9.66 -0.36
N LEU A 237 3.99 -8.80 -0.54
CA LEU A 237 3.78 -7.45 -1.07
C LEU A 237 3.35 -7.46 -2.55
N ALA A 238 3.79 -8.43 -3.35
CA ALA A 238 3.39 -8.55 -4.74
C ALA A 238 1.95 -9.07 -4.87
N ASN A 239 1.53 -10.00 -4.02
CA ASN A 239 0.31 -10.77 -4.24
C ASN A 239 -0.83 -10.46 -3.26
N CYS A 240 -0.53 -10.12 -2.01
CA CYS A 240 -1.54 -10.02 -0.97
C CYS A 240 -2.11 -8.61 -0.82
N VAL A 241 -1.31 -7.56 -1.10
CA VAL A 241 -1.79 -6.16 -1.05
C VAL A 241 -2.67 -5.78 -2.24
N GLN A 242 -2.73 -6.63 -3.27
CA GLN A 242 -3.46 -6.34 -4.52
C GLN A 242 -4.98 -6.34 -4.33
N CYS A 243 -5.48 -7.06 -3.31
CA CYS A 243 -6.93 -7.23 -3.09
C CYS A 243 -7.41 -6.61 -1.78
N HIS A 244 -6.58 -6.58 -0.73
CA HIS A 244 -6.89 -5.96 0.56
C HIS A 244 -5.61 -5.47 1.24
N ASN A 245 -5.74 -4.62 2.25
CA ASN A 245 -4.58 -4.21 3.05
C ASN A 245 -4.06 -5.39 3.91
N LEU A 246 -2.80 -5.31 4.34
CA LEU A 246 -2.16 -6.37 5.13
C LEU A 246 -2.49 -6.33 6.63
N ARG A 247 -3.37 -5.43 7.08
CA ARG A 247 -3.67 -5.24 8.51
C ARG A 247 -4.03 -6.55 9.20
N TYR A 248 -4.95 -7.32 8.61
CA TYR A 248 -5.35 -8.61 9.16
C TYR A 248 -4.22 -9.64 9.21
N VAL A 249 -3.34 -9.65 8.21
CA VAL A 249 -2.18 -10.55 8.18
C VAL A 249 -1.22 -10.17 9.30
N THR A 250 -0.94 -8.87 9.49
CA THR A 250 -0.02 -8.39 10.53
C THR A 250 -0.58 -8.47 11.95
N GLU A 251 -1.89 -8.56 12.12
CA GLU A 251 -2.56 -8.61 13.43
C GLU A 251 -2.87 -10.03 13.91
N ILE A 252 -3.16 -10.95 12.98
CA ILE A 252 -3.49 -12.32 13.34
C ILE A 252 -2.20 -13.13 13.53
N ARG A 253 -2.23 -14.10 14.46
CA ARG A 253 -1.18 -15.10 14.64
C ARG A 253 -1.76 -16.50 14.42
N LYS A 254 -1.13 -17.29 13.57
CA LYS A 254 -1.53 -18.67 13.25
C LYS A 254 -0.31 -19.58 13.22
N ASP A 255 -0.48 -20.86 13.44
CA ASP A 255 0.55 -21.85 13.13
C ASP A 255 0.74 -21.98 11.61
N THR A 256 1.81 -22.65 11.19
CA THR A 256 2.14 -22.85 9.76
C THR A 256 0.98 -23.47 8.99
N GLU A 257 0.27 -24.41 9.60
CA GLU A 257 -0.87 -25.10 8.97
C GLU A 257 -2.09 -24.16 8.85
N GLY A 258 -2.35 -23.32 9.85
CA GLY A 258 -3.36 -22.26 9.77
C GLY A 258 -3.04 -21.20 8.72
N TRP A 259 -1.76 -20.85 8.55
CA TRP A 259 -1.33 -19.97 7.45
C TRP A 259 -1.48 -20.65 6.09
N ARG A 260 -1.13 -21.93 5.96
CA ARG A 260 -1.33 -22.72 4.74
C ARG A 260 -2.79 -22.72 4.29
N ARG A 261 -3.72 -22.96 5.19
CA ARG A 261 -5.16 -22.87 4.89
C ARG A 261 -5.57 -21.48 4.40
N THR A 262 -5.03 -20.42 5.01
CA THR A 262 -5.33 -19.03 4.62
C THR A 262 -4.82 -18.74 3.21
N VAL A 263 -3.58 -19.12 2.90
CA VAL A 263 -2.98 -18.91 1.56
C VAL A 263 -3.74 -19.71 0.50
N ASN A 264 -4.09 -20.97 0.78
CA ASN A 264 -4.87 -21.79 -0.14
C ASN A 264 -6.28 -21.23 -0.39
N ASP A 265 -6.95 -20.68 0.63
CA ASP A 265 -8.23 -19.99 0.46
C ASP A 265 -8.08 -18.73 -0.42
N MET A 266 -7.00 -17.96 -0.25
CA MET A 266 -6.70 -16.81 -1.13
C MET A 266 -6.46 -17.24 -2.58
N ILE A 267 -5.71 -18.32 -2.82
CA ILE A 267 -5.51 -18.88 -4.16
C ILE A 267 -6.84 -19.31 -4.78
N ALA A 268 -7.69 -20.01 -4.02
CA ALA A 268 -9.02 -20.41 -4.47
C ALA A 268 -9.91 -19.21 -4.84
N ARG A 269 -9.73 -18.07 -4.17
CA ARG A 269 -10.40 -16.79 -4.46
C ARG A 269 -9.78 -16.00 -5.61
N GLY A 270 -8.72 -16.52 -6.23
CA GLY A 270 -8.17 -16.00 -7.48
C GLY A 270 -6.88 -15.22 -7.35
N THR A 271 -6.16 -15.31 -6.23
CA THR A 271 -4.77 -14.82 -6.17
C THR A 271 -3.88 -15.70 -7.06
N GLN A 272 -3.13 -15.09 -7.96
CA GLN A 272 -2.26 -15.80 -8.90
C GLN A 272 -0.88 -16.07 -8.29
N ILE A 273 -0.82 -17.04 -7.37
CA ILE A 273 0.42 -17.50 -6.72
C ILE A 273 0.66 -18.96 -7.13
N THR A 274 1.89 -19.31 -7.49
CA THR A 274 2.30 -20.70 -7.76
C THR A 274 2.33 -21.54 -6.47
N LYS A 275 2.35 -22.88 -6.58
CA LYS A 275 2.41 -23.74 -5.38
C LYS A 275 3.71 -23.51 -4.61
N GLU A 276 4.79 -23.28 -5.33
CA GLU A 276 6.13 -23.04 -4.80
C GLU A 276 6.19 -21.72 -4.04
N GLU A 277 5.63 -20.65 -4.61
CA GLU A 277 5.52 -19.34 -3.93
C GLU A 277 4.58 -19.41 -2.72
N ALA A 278 3.50 -20.19 -2.79
CA ALA A 278 2.58 -20.38 -1.68
C ALA A 278 3.29 -20.98 -0.47
N GLU A 279 4.11 -22.01 -0.64
CA GLU A 279 4.88 -22.60 0.47
C GLU A 279 5.95 -21.66 1.02
N ILE A 280 6.54 -20.79 0.20
CA ILE A 280 7.46 -19.74 0.69
C ILE A 280 6.69 -18.74 1.58
N ILE A 281 5.52 -18.28 1.13
CA ILE A 281 4.67 -17.37 1.90
C ILE A 281 4.24 -18.03 3.21
N VAL A 282 3.81 -19.28 3.18
CA VAL A 282 3.39 -20.05 4.36
C VAL A 282 4.53 -20.18 5.37
N ARG A 283 5.74 -20.50 4.91
CA ARG A 283 6.92 -20.58 5.77
C ARG A 283 7.23 -19.23 6.41
N TYR A 284 7.27 -18.15 5.62
CA TYR A 284 7.50 -16.80 6.13
C TYR A 284 6.47 -16.41 7.21
N LEU A 285 5.18 -16.63 6.95
CA LEU A 285 4.11 -16.32 7.89
C LEU A 285 4.20 -17.18 9.16
N GLY A 286 4.55 -18.47 9.02
CA GLY A 286 4.77 -19.39 10.13
C GLY A 286 6.04 -19.13 10.93
N GLU A 287 7.05 -18.47 10.37
CA GLU A 287 8.26 -18.08 11.11
C GLU A 287 8.08 -16.74 11.83
N HIS A 288 7.41 -15.79 11.18
CA HIS A 288 7.38 -14.40 11.64
C HIS A 288 6.07 -13.97 12.31
N LEU A 289 4.96 -14.67 12.02
CA LEU A 289 3.61 -14.35 12.51
C LEU A 289 2.95 -15.57 13.16
N THR A 290 3.75 -16.43 13.80
CA THR A 290 3.24 -17.60 14.50
C THR A 290 2.63 -17.30 15.87
N ARG A 291 1.73 -18.17 16.30
CA ARG A 291 1.21 -18.15 17.67
C ARG A 291 2.32 -18.66 18.60
N ARG A 292 2.76 -17.82 19.54
CA ARG A 292 3.61 -18.26 20.67
C ARG A 292 2.77 -18.97 21.71
#